data_AF-A0A3B4DEQ8-F1
#
_entry.id   AF-A0A3B4DEQ8-F1
#
_cell.length_a   1.000
_cell.length_b   1.000
_cell.length_c   1.000
_cell.angle_alpha   90.00
_cell.angle_beta   90.00
_cell.angle_gamma   90.00
#
_symmetry.space_group_name_H-M   'P 1'
#
loop_
_entity.id
_entity.type
_entity.pdbx_description
1 polymer ?
#
loop_
_entity_poly.entity_id
_entity_poly.type
_entity_poly.pdbx_seq_one_letter_code
_entity_poly.pdbx_strand_id
1 'polypeptide(L)'
;MSAQLTGADILRVSTVLQACADQLAVLGHIMPDTYRRRPEAEMRVEVDIGVVMEQQKAAEHHLKAARGQAETADLSEAVQELHRSQRELNRTLEESPLSQDNLAKLQRDRQFVAEVIMDVLAELQEKSTFHSLLQAAEEEKKRKARLQDIIIREEEGCLRTKALQRQLADIQKEKTQELQRREEWTAHLKDQLQELKERTSLKKKYVKSSAELLVYEGRKLYTQKENEMEDEIRLLKEKLDEETRVHMEMVSFLKDNQTSLGEKLEYWMERYEKDTEDKQQELNTLKINKTNNLAQLQDLAKKYREREQVIIEDRLEKENLRKQLEKDLLERDAATKIQSWWRGSLVRKGLGAYKKSKKPKTKEGKKGKAKGKKK
;
A
#
# COMPACT_ATOMS: atom_id res chain seq x y z
N MET A 1 94.29 -68.65 35.63
CA MET A 1 95.61 -69.09 36.13
C MET A 1 95.53 -69.12 37.65
N SER A 2 95.30 -70.30 38.24
CA SER A 2 95.28 -70.49 39.70
C SER A 2 96.73 -70.56 40.20
N ALA A 3 97.23 -69.46 40.75
CA ALA A 3 98.48 -69.47 41.49
C ALA A 3 98.30 -70.41 42.70
N GLN A 4 98.97 -71.57 42.68
CA GLN A 4 99.03 -72.45 43.84
C GLN A 4 99.88 -71.74 44.89
N LEU A 5 99.26 -71.39 46.02
CA LEU A 5 99.94 -70.78 47.16
C LEU A 5 100.87 -71.82 47.80
N THR A 6 102.07 -71.41 48.20
CA THR A 6 102.97 -72.31 48.94
C THR A 6 102.40 -72.59 50.33
N GLY A 7 102.67 -73.76 50.92
CA GLY A 7 102.09 -74.13 52.24
C GLY A 7 102.40 -73.12 53.37
N ALA A 8 103.54 -72.43 53.31
CA ALA A 8 103.88 -71.37 54.24
C ALA A 8 103.03 -70.09 54.01
N ASP A 9 102.71 -69.77 52.77
CA ASP A 9 101.85 -68.64 52.41
C ASP A 9 100.39 -68.90 52.79
N ILE A 10 99.91 -70.13 52.64
CA ILE A 10 98.55 -70.53 53.06
C ILE A 10 98.37 -70.36 54.57
N LEU A 11 99.36 -70.76 55.37
CA LEU A 11 99.32 -70.57 56.83
C LEU A 11 99.33 -69.10 57.24
N ARG A 12 100.14 -68.27 56.57
CA ARG A 12 100.20 -66.82 56.82
C ARG A 12 98.89 -66.13 56.42
N VAL A 13 98.33 -66.47 55.27
CA VAL A 13 97.06 -65.90 54.79
C VAL A 13 95.89 -66.38 55.65
N SER A 14 95.87 -67.66 56.04
CA SER A 14 94.80 -68.21 56.89
C SER A 14 94.81 -67.63 58.30
N THR A 15 95.98 -67.39 58.89
CA THR A 15 96.07 -66.73 60.22
C THR A 15 95.58 -65.30 60.19
N VAL A 16 95.89 -64.56 59.12
CA VAL A 16 95.40 -63.18 58.93
C VAL A 16 93.89 -63.17 58.66
N LEU A 17 93.39 -64.04 57.78
CA LEU A 17 91.96 -64.13 57.48
C LEU A 17 91.14 -64.58 58.69
N GLN A 18 91.67 -65.50 59.50
CA GLN A 18 91.04 -65.93 60.75
C GLN A 18 90.95 -64.75 61.73
N ALA A 19 92.05 -64.00 61.91
CA ALA A 19 92.04 -62.80 62.73
C ALA A 19 91.05 -61.74 62.20
N CYS A 20 90.92 -61.59 60.88
CA CYS A 20 89.92 -60.69 60.28
C CYS A 20 88.48 -61.17 60.53
N ALA A 21 88.20 -62.47 60.42
CA ALA A 21 86.88 -63.03 60.72
C ALA A 21 86.51 -62.83 62.19
N ASP A 22 87.47 -63.07 63.11
CA ASP A 22 87.29 -62.87 64.54
C ASP A 22 87.03 -61.39 64.87
N GLN A 23 87.77 -60.48 64.23
CA GLN A 23 87.56 -59.04 64.39
C GLN A 23 86.20 -58.56 63.83
N LEU A 24 85.74 -59.13 62.71
CA LEU A 24 84.41 -58.85 62.15
C LEU A 24 83.28 -59.40 63.02
N ALA A 25 83.50 -60.54 63.68
CA ALA A 25 82.57 -61.07 64.68
C ALA A 25 82.50 -60.16 65.91
N VAL A 26 83.65 -59.72 66.43
CA VAL A 26 83.73 -58.72 67.52
C VAL A 26 83.03 -57.42 67.12
N LEU A 27 83.23 -56.93 65.90
CA LEU A 27 82.56 -55.74 65.40
C LEU A 27 81.04 -55.90 65.36
N GLY A 28 80.54 -57.08 64.98
CA GLY A 28 79.10 -57.40 65.02
C GLY A 28 78.51 -57.44 66.43
N HIS A 29 79.31 -57.80 67.44
CA HIS A 29 78.88 -57.75 68.84
C HIS A 29 78.89 -56.33 69.44
N ILE A 30 79.82 -55.49 68.99
CA ILE A 30 79.96 -54.09 69.45
C ILE A 30 78.93 -53.18 68.79
N MET A 31 78.53 -53.50 67.57
CA MET A 31 77.62 -52.71 66.76
C MET A 31 76.39 -53.56 66.37
N PRO A 32 75.28 -53.52 67.12
CA PRO A 32 74.07 -54.30 66.80
C PRO A 32 73.21 -53.63 65.72
N ASP A 33 72.29 -54.39 65.09
CA ASP A 33 71.32 -53.91 64.09
C ASP A 33 70.38 -52.78 64.59
N THR A 34 70.31 -52.60 65.91
CA THR A 34 69.56 -51.55 66.59
C THR A 34 70.34 -51.04 67.80
N TYR A 35 70.29 -49.73 68.06
CA TYR A 35 70.98 -49.07 69.18
C TYR A 35 70.39 -49.39 70.58
N ARG A 36 69.56 -50.42 70.70
CA ARG A 36 68.91 -50.88 71.95
C ARG A 36 69.88 -51.15 73.12
N ARG A 37 71.21 -51.16 72.89
CA ARG A 37 72.24 -51.35 73.93
C ARG A 37 73.10 -50.11 74.25
N ARG A 38 72.91 -48.95 73.62
CA ARG A 38 73.63 -47.69 73.96
C ARG A 38 72.70 -46.46 73.96
N PRO A 39 71.99 -46.20 75.07
CA PRO A 39 71.01 -45.11 75.16
C PRO A 39 71.63 -43.71 75.00
N GLU A 40 72.90 -43.53 75.35
CA GLU A 40 73.58 -42.22 75.29
C GLU A 40 73.84 -41.71 73.86
N ALA A 41 74.04 -42.62 72.90
CA ALA A 41 74.28 -42.29 71.50
C ALA A 41 72.97 -42.11 70.73
N GLU A 42 71.95 -42.93 71.04
CA GLU A 42 70.58 -42.79 70.56
C GLU A 42 70.00 -41.43 71.01
N MET A 43 70.17 -41.07 72.28
CA MET A 43 69.72 -39.79 72.85
C MET A 43 70.37 -38.57 72.18
N ARG A 44 71.66 -38.63 71.82
CA ARG A 44 72.32 -37.52 71.11
C ARG A 44 71.77 -37.30 69.70
N VAL A 45 71.52 -38.39 68.97
CA VAL A 45 70.97 -38.32 67.62
C VAL A 45 69.49 -37.92 67.65
N GLU A 46 68.71 -38.41 68.62
CA GLU A 46 67.33 -37.97 68.84
C GLU A 46 67.23 -36.49 69.22
N VAL A 47 68.16 -35.97 70.02
CA VAL A 47 68.22 -34.55 70.37
C VAL A 47 68.56 -33.70 69.14
N ASP A 48 69.59 -34.08 68.37
CA ASP A 48 70.00 -33.33 67.19
C ASP A 48 68.91 -33.35 66.09
N ILE A 49 68.27 -34.50 65.85
CA ILE A 49 67.12 -34.60 64.93
C ILE A 49 65.90 -33.86 65.49
N GLY A 50 65.69 -33.90 66.81
CA GLY A 50 64.62 -33.19 67.51
C GLY A 50 64.70 -31.68 67.32
N VAL A 51 65.89 -31.10 67.46
CA VAL A 51 66.12 -29.65 67.26
C VAL A 51 65.80 -29.24 65.81
N VAL A 52 66.23 -30.03 64.82
CA VAL A 52 65.97 -29.73 63.41
C VAL A 52 64.49 -29.94 63.04
N MET A 53 63.81 -30.91 63.67
CA MET A 53 62.36 -31.11 63.55
C MET A 53 61.54 -29.96 64.16
N GLU A 54 62.00 -29.39 65.28
CA GLU A 54 61.38 -28.20 65.88
C GLU A 54 61.57 -26.97 64.99
N GLN A 55 62.76 -26.79 64.41
CA GLN A 55 63.02 -25.74 63.41
C GLN A 55 62.11 -25.87 62.18
N GLN A 56 61.90 -27.09 61.67
CA GLN A 56 60.96 -27.35 60.57
C GLN A 56 59.52 -27.00 60.94
N LYS A 57 59.06 -27.39 62.13
CA LYS A 57 57.72 -27.04 62.61
C LYS A 57 57.54 -25.52 62.76
N ALA A 58 58.56 -24.83 63.26
CA ALA A 58 58.56 -23.36 63.37
C ALA A 58 58.41 -22.71 61.97
N ALA A 59 59.14 -23.18 60.97
CA ALA A 59 59.03 -22.71 59.59
C ALA A 59 57.66 -23.01 58.96
N GLU A 60 57.05 -24.17 59.25
CA GLU A 60 55.68 -24.48 58.80
C GLU A 60 54.63 -23.56 59.45
N HIS A 61 54.81 -23.24 60.73
CA HIS A 61 53.97 -22.27 61.42
C HIS A 61 54.13 -20.87 60.85
N HIS A 62 55.36 -20.48 60.49
CA HIS A 62 55.65 -19.20 59.83
C HIS A 62 54.95 -19.11 58.46
N LEU A 63 55.00 -20.17 57.64
CA LEU A 63 54.29 -20.22 56.36
C LEU A 63 52.75 -20.20 56.50
N LYS A 64 52.21 -20.86 57.53
CA LYS A 64 50.77 -20.79 57.83
C LYS A 64 50.34 -19.39 58.26
N ALA A 65 51.17 -18.68 59.03
CA ALA A 65 50.91 -17.30 59.45
C ALA A 65 51.00 -16.33 58.25
N ALA A 66 52.03 -16.46 57.41
CA ALA A 66 52.22 -15.67 56.20
C ALA A 66 51.11 -15.88 55.16
N ARG A 67 50.48 -17.07 55.10
CA ARG A 67 49.26 -17.28 54.27
C ARG A 67 48.03 -16.51 54.73
N GLY A 68 47.97 -16.14 56.01
CA GLY A 68 46.88 -15.33 56.57
C GLY A 68 47.06 -13.82 56.34
N GLN A 69 48.29 -13.38 56.07
CA GLN A 69 48.66 -11.98 55.84
C GLN A 69 48.95 -11.82 54.34
N ALA A 70 48.12 -11.06 53.61
CA ALA A 70 48.08 -11.03 52.14
C ALA A 70 49.30 -10.34 51.46
N GLU A 71 50.47 -10.31 52.09
CA GLU A 71 51.70 -9.76 51.54
C GLU A 71 52.49 -10.81 50.76
N THR A 72 52.74 -10.51 49.48
CA THR A 72 53.39 -11.45 48.55
C THR A 72 54.89 -11.64 48.83
N ALA A 73 55.52 -10.67 49.50
CA ALA A 73 56.94 -10.72 49.89
C ALA A 73 57.19 -11.68 51.06
N ASP A 74 56.44 -11.54 52.15
CA ASP A 74 56.51 -12.43 53.34
C ASP A 74 56.18 -13.89 52.99
N LEU A 75 55.23 -14.10 52.07
CA LEU A 75 54.91 -15.42 51.54
C LEU A 75 56.09 -16.06 50.80
N SER A 76 56.86 -15.27 50.04
CA SER A 76 58.04 -15.78 49.32
C SER A 76 59.16 -16.14 50.28
N GLU A 77 59.39 -15.32 51.30
CA GLU A 77 60.41 -15.55 52.32
C GLU A 77 60.10 -16.78 53.19
N ALA A 78 58.86 -16.93 53.67
CA ALA A 78 58.43 -18.09 54.44
C ALA A 78 58.51 -19.40 53.64
N VAL A 79 58.23 -19.36 52.32
CA VAL A 79 58.41 -20.53 51.43
C VAL A 79 59.89 -20.88 51.28
N GLN A 80 60.76 -19.88 51.14
CA GLN A 80 62.21 -20.12 51.06
C GLN A 80 62.78 -20.66 52.37
N GLU A 81 62.34 -20.15 53.52
CA GLU A 81 62.76 -20.61 54.84
C GLU A 81 62.34 -22.06 55.08
N LEU A 82 61.08 -22.42 54.77
CA LEU A 82 60.60 -23.81 54.84
C LEU A 82 61.42 -24.75 53.93
N HIS A 83 61.77 -24.30 52.73
CA HIS A 83 62.62 -25.09 51.84
C HIS A 83 64.06 -25.25 52.36
N ARG A 84 64.60 -24.26 53.08
CA ARG A 84 65.93 -24.35 53.71
C ARG A 84 65.91 -25.32 54.89
N SER A 85 64.95 -25.17 55.81
CA SER A 85 64.80 -26.05 56.97
C SER A 85 64.52 -27.50 56.55
N GLN A 86 63.74 -27.71 55.48
CA GLN A 86 63.46 -29.04 54.96
C GLN A 86 64.69 -29.70 54.33
N ARG A 87 65.55 -28.92 53.66
CA ARG A 87 66.84 -29.42 53.16
C ARG A 87 67.80 -29.75 54.31
N GLU A 88 67.82 -28.93 55.35
CA GLU A 88 68.64 -29.18 56.54
C GLU A 88 68.19 -30.45 57.26
N LEU A 89 66.88 -30.65 57.43
CA LEU A 89 66.31 -31.87 57.98
C LEU A 89 66.70 -33.11 57.16
N ASN A 90 66.47 -33.08 55.84
CA ASN A 90 66.86 -34.19 54.97
C ASN A 90 68.35 -34.48 55.02
N ARG A 91 69.18 -33.43 55.01
CA ARG A 91 70.63 -33.56 55.15
C ARG A 91 71.00 -34.21 56.49
N THR A 92 70.41 -33.79 57.61
CA THR A 92 70.70 -34.39 58.92
C THR A 92 70.24 -35.84 59.04
N LEU A 93 69.14 -36.21 58.37
CA LEU A 93 68.65 -37.60 58.32
C LEU A 93 69.52 -38.49 57.43
N GLU A 94 69.98 -37.97 56.28
CA GLU A 94 70.83 -38.69 55.32
C GLU A 94 72.29 -38.80 55.77
N GLU A 95 72.84 -37.72 56.33
CA GLU A 95 74.24 -37.64 56.79
C GLU A 95 74.45 -38.24 58.18
N SER A 96 73.38 -38.59 58.91
CA SER A 96 73.53 -39.26 60.21
C SER A 96 74.18 -40.65 60.00
N PRO A 97 75.43 -40.84 60.48
CA PRO A 97 76.11 -42.14 60.35
C PRO A 97 75.41 -43.25 61.15
N LEU A 98 74.41 -42.89 61.97
CA LEU A 98 73.65 -43.76 62.85
C LEU A 98 72.18 -43.92 62.42
N SER A 99 71.83 -43.53 61.19
CA SER A 99 70.49 -43.83 60.65
C SER A 99 70.24 -45.35 60.61
N GLN A 100 69.02 -45.77 60.94
CA GLN A 100 68.65 -47.19 61.05
C GLN A 100 68.96 -47.96 59.75
N ASP A 101 68.78 -47.33 58.59
CA ASP A 101 69.09 -47.92 57.29
C ASP A 101 70.60 -48.04 57.04
N ASN A 102 71.40 -47.07 57.48
CA ASN A 102 72.86 -47.09 57.39
C ASN A 102 73.45 -48.20 58.28
N LEU A 103 72.89 -48.37 59.48
CA LEU A 103 73.29 -49.42 60.42
C LEU A 103 72.89 -50.82 59.90
N ALA A 104 71.67 -50.98 59.38
CA ALA A 104 71.21 -52.22 58.77
C ALA A 104 71.99 -52.57 57.49
N LYS A 105 72.43 -51.59 56.72
CA LYS A 105 73.33 -51.81 55.58
C LYS A 105 74.71 -52.25 56.06
N LEU A 106 75.29 -51.54 57.02
CA LEU A 106 76.62 -51.84 57.56
C LEU A 106 76.69 -53.26 58.17
N GLN A 107 75.62 -53.71 58.82
CA GLN A 107 75.53 -55.08 59.33
C GLN A 107 75.42 -56.12 58.24
N ARG A 108 74.63 -55.87 57.18
CA ARG A 108 74.59 -56.74 56.00
C ARG A 108 75.95 -56.81 55.31
N ASP A 109 76.63 -55.68 55.13
CA ASP A 109 77.95 -55.61 54.50
C ASP A 109 79.00 -56.35 55.37
N ARG A 110 78.97 -56.16 56.69
CA ARG A 110 79.84 -56.89 57.64
C ARG A 110 79.60 -58.39 57.57
N GLN A 111 78.34 -58.82 57.61
CA GLN A 111 77.96 -60.23 57.56
C GLN A 111 78.39 -60.88 56.24
N PHE A 112 78.17 -60.20 55.12
CA PHE A 112 78.62 -60.63 53.79
C PHE A 112 80.15 -60.80 53.73
N VAL A 113 80.92 -59.82 54.23
CA VAL A 113 82.39 -59.91 54.25
C VAL A 113 82.86 -61.04 55.16
N ALA A 114 82.21 -61.25 56.32
CA ALA A 114 82.53 -62.34 57.22
C ALA A 114 82.26 -63.72 56.58
N GLU A 115 81.13 -63.88 55.89
CA GLU A 115 80.77 -65.10 55.16
C GLU A 115 81.78 -65.40 54.05
N VAL A 116 82.12 -64.40 53.21
CA VAL A 116 83.12 -64.57 52.15
C VAL A 116 84.49 -64.92 52.72
N ILE A 117 84.92 -64.30 53.83
CA ILE A 117 86.19 -64.63 54.48
C ILE A 117 86.17 -66.06 55.05
N MET A 118 85.06 -66.49 55.67
CA MET A 118 84.91 -67.85 56.18
C MET A 118 84.94 -68.89 55.05
N ASP A 119 84.26 -68.64 53.93
CA ASP A 119 84.25 -69.53 52.76
C ASP A 119 85.65 -69.65 52.13
N VAL A 120 86.39 -68.53 52.06
CA VAL A 120 87.78 -68.50 51.56
C VAL A 120 88.72 -69.20 52.52
N LEU A 121 88.53 -69.05 53.84
CA LEU A 121 89.30 -69.77 54.86
C LEU A 121 89.10 -71.28 54.74
N ALA A 122 87.85 -71.74 54.61
CA ALA A 122 87.53 -73.14 54.41
C ALA A 122 88.13 -73.67 53.09
N GLU A 123 88.02 -72.91 51.99
CA GLU A 123 88.59 -73.29 50.69
C GLU A 123 90.13 -73.36 50.71
N LEU A 124 90.79 -72.41 51.40
CA LEU A 124 92.24 -72.40 51.56
C LEU A 124 92.74 -73.56 52.43
N GLN A 125 91.99 -73.96 53.46
CA GLN A 125 92.32 -75.08 54.35
C GLN A 125 92.08 -76.45 53.69
N GLU A 126 91.01 -76.60 52.89
CA GLU A 126 90.66 -77.88 52.26
C GLU A 126 91.31 -78.11 50.90
N LYS A 127 91.38 -77.07 50.06
CA LYS A 127 91.68 -77.20 48.62
C LYS A 127 92.88 -76.34 48.18
N SER A 128 93.43 -75.51 49.06
CA SER A 128 94.54 -74.59 48.77
C SER A 128 94.23 -73.60 47.63
N THR A 129 92.97 -73.25 47.43
CA THR A 129 92.47 -72.35 46.37
C THR A 129 91.63 -71.22 46.94
N PHE A 130 91.36 -70.19 46.14
CA PHE A 130 90.60 -68.98 46.54
C PHE A 130 89.53 -68.60 45.51
N HIS A 131 88.95 -69.60 44.83
CA HIS A 131 87.98 -69.40 43.77
C HIS A 131 86.67 -68.78 44.27
N SER A 132 86.27 -69.08 45.51
CA SER A 132 85.12 -68.49 46.20
C SER A 132 85.20 -66.95 46.26
N LEU A 133 86.38 -66.39 46.57
CA LEU A 133 86.60 -64.93 46.59
C LEU A 133 86.42 -64.32 45.19
N LEU A 134 87.00 -64.96 44.17
CA LEU A 134 86.91 -64.49 42.79
C LEU A 134 85.47 -64.52 42.27
N GLN A 135 84.73 -65.58 42.60
CA GLN A 135 83.33 -65.71 42.24
C GLN A 135 82.47 -64.65 42.96
N ALA A 136 82.61 -64.49 44.27
CA ALA A 136 81.89 -63.48 45.04
C ALA A 136 82.19 -62.05 44.55
N ALA A 137 83.45 -61.74 44.22
CA ALA A 137 83.83 -60.44 43.66
C ALA A 137 83.23 -60.20 42.26
N GLU A 138 83.19 -61.21 41.40
CA GLU A 138 82.59 -61.11 40.07
C GLU A 138 81.06 -61.00 40.13
N GLU A 139 80.41 -61.70 41.08
CA GLU A 139 78.99 -61.59 41.35
C GLU A 139 78.60 -60.21 41.88
N GLU A 140 79.36 -59.64 42.81
CA GLU A 140 79.16 -58.26 43.29
C GLU A 140 79.42 -57.23 42.19
N LYS A 141 80.44 -57.44 41.35
CA LYS A 141 80.69 -56.57 40.18
C LYS A 141 79.51 -56.59 39.21
N LYS A 142 78.95 -57.77 38.91
CA LYS A 142 77.73 -57.91 38.10
C LYS A 142 76.52 -57.28 38.79
N ARG A 143 76.37 -57.44 40.11
CA ARG A 143 75.29 -56.83 40.88
C ARG A 143 75.36 -55.30 40.82
N LYS A 144 76.54 -54.72 41.00
CA LYS A 144 76.79 -53.28 40.89
C LYS A 144 76.48 -52.77 39.48
N ALA A 145 76.92 -53.45 38.43
CA ALA A 145 76.61 -53.09 37.05
C ALA A 145 75.08 -53.08 36.79
N ARG A 146 74.36 -54.13 37.22
CA ARG A 146 72.89 -54.18 37.11
C ARG A 146 72.21 -53.02 37.82
N LEU A 147 72.68 -52.63 39.01
CA LEU A 147 72.14 -51.49 39.74
C LEU A 147 72.39 -50.17 39.01
N GLN A 148 73.59 -49.97 38.45
CA GLN A 148 73.90 -48.80 37.64
C GLN A 148 72.99 -48.72 36.40
N ASP A 149 72.75 -49.84 35.70
CA ASP A 149 71.84 -49.90 34.56
C ASP A 149 70.38 -49.62 34.94
N ILE A 150 69.95 -49.99 36.16
CA ILE A 150 68.63 -49.65 36.68
C ILE A 150 68.54 -48.14 36.94
N ILE A 151 69.55 -47.56 37.61
CA ILE A 151 69.60 -46.12 37.91
C ILE A 151 69.53 -45.29 36.62
N ILE A 152 70.36 -45.61 35.63
CA ILE A 152 70.37 -44.88 34.34
C ILE A 152 69.00 -44.96 33.67
N ARG A 153 68.38 -46.15 33.62
CA ARG A 153 67.05 -46.31 33.01
C ARG A 153 65.96 -45.55 33.77
N GLU A 154 66.04 -45.51 35.10
CA GLU A 154 65.12 -44.75 35.93
C GLU A 154 65.28 -43.24 35.71
N GLU A 155 66.51 -42.74 35.70
CA GLU A 155 66.82 -41.32 35.42
C GLU A 155 66.29 -40.92 34.04
N GLU A 156 66.56 -41.71 33.00
CA GLU A 156 66.00 -41.48 31.67
C GLU A 156 64.46 -41.55 31.66
N GLY A 157 63.86 -42.49 32.40
CA GLY A 157 62.42 -42.61 32.55
C GLY A 157 61.80 -41.38 33.20
N CYS A 158 62.46 -40.84 34.24
CA CYS A 158 62.08 -39.62 34.92
C CYS A 158 62.18 -38.41 33.99
N LEU A 159 63.26 -38.30 33.19
CA LEU A 159 63.41 -37.25 32.18
C LEU A 159 62.33 -37.32 31.11
N ARG A 160 62.05 -38.52 30.57
CA ARG A 160 60.96 -38.75 29.60
C ARG A 160 59.60 -38.37 30.18
N THR A 161 59.32 -38.76 31.42
CA THR A 161 58.07 -38.44 32.11
C THR A 161 57.92 -36.92 32.29
N LYS A 162 58.97 -36.22 32.72
CA LYS A 162 58.98 -34.76 32.83
C LYS A 162 58.78 -34.08 31.47
N ALA A 163 59.37 -34.60 30.40
CA ALA A 163 59.19 -34.07 29.05
C ALA A 163 57.74 -34.22 28.57
N LEU A 164 57.14 -35.40 28.75
CA LEU A 164 55.75 -35.67 28.39
C LEU A 164 54.77 -34.83 29.23
N GLN A 165 55.04 -34.64 30.52
CA GLN A 165 54.24 -33.76 31.38
C GLN A 165 54.26 -32.31 30.89
N ARG A 166 55.43 -31.80 30.46
CA ARG A 166 55.53 -30.46 29.84
C ARG A 166 54.73 -30.38 28.55
N GLN A 167 54.88 -31.36 27.66
CA GLN A 167 54.12 -31.40 26.40
C GLN A 167 52.61 -31.44 26.63
N LEU A 168 52.14 -32.22 27.62
CA LEU A 168 50.73 -32.24 28.00
C LEU A 168 50.25 -30.88 28.51
N ALA A 169 51.04 -30.21 29.36
CA ALA A 169 50.71 -28.88 29.86
C ALA A 169 50.65 -27.84 28.74
N ASP A 170 51.61 -27.89 27.80
CA ASP A 170 51.66 -26.99 26.65
C ASP A 170 50.45 -27.19 25.73
N ILE A 171 50.10 -28.46 25.43
CA ILE A 171 48.91 -28.79 24.63
C ILE A 171 47.63 -28.33 25.36
N GLN A 172 47.52 -28.56 26.66
CA GLN A 172 46.37 -28.08 27.44
C GLN A 172 46.23 -26.56 27.36
N LYS A 173 47.33 -25.83 27.54
CA LYS A 173 47.36 -24.36 27.42
C LYS A 173 46.93 -23.91 26.03
N GLU A 174 47.50 -24.49 24.97
CA GLU A 174 47.12 -24.16 23.59
C GLU A 174 45.63 -24.42 23.33
N LYS A 175 45.09 -25.55 23.80
CA LYS A 175 43.66 -25.88 23.65
C LYS A 175 42.76 -24.90 24.42
N THR A 176 43.14 -24.50 25.63
CA THR A 176 42.38 -23.49 26.38
C THR A 176 42.36 -22.14 25.67
N GLN A 177 43.49 -21.71 25.08
CA GLN A 177 43.57 -20.46 24.31
C GLN A 177 42.77 -20.54 23.00
N GLU A 178 42.77 -21.67 22.31
CA GLU A 178 41.95 -21.89 21.12
C GLU A 178 40.45 -21.89 21.46
N LEU A 179 40.05 -22.49 22.59
CA LEU A 179 38.67 -22.45 23.07
C LEU A 179 38.24 -21.01 23.40
N GLN A 180 39.06 -20.26 24.12
CA GLN A 180 38.79 -18.84 24.42
C GLN A 180 38.62 -18.02 23.14
N ARG A 181 39.52 -18.16 22.15
CA ARG A 181 39.40 -17.48 20.86
C ARG A 181 38.10 -17.83 20.13
N ARG A 182 37.66 -19.10 20.19
CA ARG A 182 36.38 -19.53 19.60
C ARG A 182 35.17 -19.01 20.36
N GLU A 183 35.24 -18.93 21.67
CA GLU A 183 34.19 -18.35 22.51
C GLU A 183 34.03 -16.85 22.22
N GLU A 184 35.15 -16.11 22.13
CA GLU A 184 35.17 -14.70 21.73
C GLU A 184 34.57 -14.50 20.33
N TRP A 185 34.97 -15.33 19.36
CA TRP A 185 34.42 -15.27 18.00
C TRP A 185 32.92 -15.59 17.97
N THR A 186 32.49 -16.54 18.80
CA THR A 186 31.08 -16.90 18.95
C THR A 186 30.28 -15.75 19.57
N ALA A 187 30.83 -15.04 20.57
CA ALA A 187 30.22 -13.87 21.17
C ALA A 187 30.08 -12.73 20.15
N HIS A 188 31.15 -12.40 19.44
CA HIS A 188 31.14 -11.39 18.38
C HIS A 188 30.11 -11.69 17.29
N LEU A 189 30.03 -12.94 16.82
CA LEU A 189 29.03 -13.35 15.82
C LEU A 189 27.59 -13.26 16.35
N LYS A 190 27.36 -13.54 17.64
CA LYS A 190 26.05 -13.36 18.27
C LYS A 190 25.65 -11.90 18.33
N ASP A 191 26.57 -11.01 18.69
CA ASP A 191 26.33 -9.57 18.75
C ASP A 191 26.01 -9.00 17.37
N GLN A 192 26.80 -9.35 16.35
CA GLN A 192 26.52 -8.96 14.95
C GLN A 192 25.16 -9.46 14.47
N LEU A 193 24.79 -10.69 14.82
CA LEU A 193 23.50 -11.26 14.44
C LEU A 193 22.34 -10.54 15.15
N GLN A 194 22.52 -10.15 16.40
CA GLN A 194 21.53 -9.37 17.15
C GLN A 194 21.39 -7.95 16.58
N GLU A 195 22.49 -7.26 16.31
CA GLU A 195 22.51 -5.95 15.67
C GLU A 195 21.79 -5.99 14.30
N LEU A 196 22.11 -6.99 13.48
CA LEU A 196 21.46 -7.18 12.18
C LEU A 196 19.95 -7.41 12.30
N LYS A 197 19.50 -8.19 13.30
CA LYS A 197 18.07 -8.41 13.57
C LYS A 197 17.38 -7.11 13.95
N GLU A 198 17.95 -6.34 14.86
CA GLU A 198 17.39 -5.07 15.32
C GLU A 198 17.36 -4.04 14.19
N ARG A 199 18.46 -3.89 13.45
CA ARG A 199 18.56 -3.02 12.28
C ARG A 199 17.53 -3.39 11.21
N THR A 200 17.36 -4.68 10.94
CA THR A 200 16.38 -5.16 9.95
C THR A 200 14.95 -4.93 10.43
N SER A 201 14.66 -5.15 11.72
CA SER A 201 13.37 -4.86 12.32
C SER A 201 13.01 -3.38 12.23
N LEU A 202 13.95 -2.49 12.56
CA LEU A 202 13.79 -1.04 12.43
C LEU A 202 13.57 -0.63 10.97
N LYS A 203 14.39 -1.14 10.04
CA LYS A 203 14.23 -0.87 8.61
C LYS A 203 12.87 -1.34 8.09
N LYS A 204 12.39 -2.51 8.53
CA LYS A 204 11.07 -3.03 8.19
C LYS A 204 9.96 -2.09 8.68
N LYS A 205 10.04 -1.62 9.94
CA LYS A 205 9.07 -0.66 10.50
C LYS A 205 9.08 0.66 9.72
N TYR A 206 10.25 1.18 9.40
CA TYR A 206 10.41 2.40 8.63
C TYR A 206 9.80 2.28 7.23
N VAL A 207 10.16 1.23 6.48
CA VAL A 207 9.63 0.99 5.13
C VAL A 207 8.12 0.81 5.16
N LYS A 208 7.59 0.06 6.15
CA LYS A 208 6.15 -0.12 6.32
C LYS A 208 5.44 1.22 6.57
N SER A 209 5.93 2.01 7.53
CA SER A 209 5.34 3.31 7.86
C SER A 209 5.43 4.29 6.69
N SER A 210 6.53 4.30 5.94
CA SER A 210 6.68 5.15 4.76
C SER A 210 5.73 4.73 3.63
N ALA A 211 5.56 3.43 3.39
CA ALA A 211 4.59 2.92 2.41
C ALA A 211 3.14 3.24 2.82
N GLU A 212 2.80 3.05 4.10
CA GLU A 212 1.48 3.39 4.64
C GLU A 212 1.18 4.89 4.50
N LEU A 213 2.16 5.76 4.77
CA LEU A 213 2.02 7.20 4.61
C LEU A 213 1.77 7.58 3.14
N LEU A 214 2.54 7.04 2.20
CA LEU A 214 2.35 7.29 0.77
C LEU A 214 0.97 6.84 0.28
N VAL A 215 0.50 5.68 0.73
CA VAL A 215 -0.85 5.19 0.40
C VAL A 215 -1.91 6.09 1.02
N TYR A 216 -1.72 6.54 2.26
CA TYR A 216 -2.65 7.44 2.94
C TYR A 216 -2.74 8.80 2.25
N GLU A 217 -1.61 9.42 1.92
CA GLU A 217 -1.55 10.69 1.19
C GLU A 217 -2.20 10.57 -0.19
N GLY A 218 -1.87 9.51 -0.94
CA GLY A 218 -2.48 9.22 -2.22
C GLY A 218 -4.00 9.07 -2.10
N ARG A 219 -4.47 8.24 -1.18
CA ARG A 219 -5.90 8.04 -0.93
C ARG A 219 -6.60 9.34 -0.58
N LYS A 220 -6.02 10.16 0.31
CA LYS A 220 -6.59 11.45 0.70
C LYS A 220 -6.73 12.40 -0.49
N LEU A 221 -5.70 12.50 -1.34
CA LEU A 221 -5.73 13.34 -2.53
C LEU A 221 -6.78 12.86 -3.53
N TYR A 222 -6.87 11.56 -3.77
CA TYR A 222 -7.87 11.01 -4.68
C TYR A 222 -9.29 11.20 -4.16
N THR A 223 -9.54 10.95 -2.88
CA THR A 223 -10.86 11.20 -2.27
C THR A 223 -11.24 12.69 -2.31
N GLN A 224 -10.29 13.61 -2.12
CA GLN A 224 -10.56 15.05 -2.29
C GLN A 224 -10.98 15.38 -3.72
N LYS A 225 -10.24 14.91 -4.72
CA LYS A 225 -10.59 15.11 -6.14
C LYS A 225 -11.90 14.44 -6.53
N GLU A 226 -12.18 13.26 -5.99
CA GLU A 226 -13.44 12.54 -6.20
C GLU A 226 -14.61 13.35 -5.65
N ASN A 227 -14.51 13.85 -4.42
CA ASN A 227 -15.53 14.73 -3.83
C ASN A 227 -15.73 16.03 -4.63
N GLU A 228 -14.64 16.66 -5.08
CA GLU A 228 -14.72 17.87 -5.94
C GLU A 228 -15.50 17.59 -7.22
N MET A 229 -15.20 16.47 -7.90
CA MET A 229 -15.91 16.05 -9.10
C MET A 229 -17.37 15.68 -8.82
N GLU A 230 -17.66 15.04 -7.68
CA GLU A 230 -19.02 14.72 -7.26
C GLU A 230 -19.86 15.98 -6.99
N ASP A 231 -19.27 17.00 -6.38
CA ASP A 231 -19.91 18.29 -6.15
C ASP A 231 -20.15 19.04 -7.47
N GLU A 232 -19.21 19.00 -8.42
CA GLU A 232 -19.40 19.53 -9.77
C GLU A 232 -20.54 18.82 -10.52
N ILE A 233 -20.58 17.48 -10.46
CA ILE A 233 -21.67 16.69 -11.06
C ILE A 233 -23.01 17.07 -10.44
N ARG A 234 -23.06 17.26 -9.13
CA ARG A 234 -24.30 17.66 -8.43
C ARG A 234 -24.77 19.04 -8.88
N LEU A 235 -23.87 20.02 -8.92
CA LEU A 235 -24.16 21.37 -9.39
C LEU A 235 -24.66 21.38 -10.83
N LEU A 236 -24.04 20.58 -11.72
CA LEU A 236 -24.46 20.49 -13.11
C LEU A 236 -25.84 19.84 -13.25
N LYS A 237 -26.16 18.83 -12.42
CA LYS A 237 -27.50 18.24 -12.39
C LYS A 237 -28.55 19.26 -11.93
N GLU A 238 -28.27 20.01 -10.87
CA GLU A 238 -29.18 21.07 -10.40
C GLU A 238 -29.44 22.11 -11.49
N LYS A 239 -28.39 22.59 -12.18
CA LYS A 239 -28.53 23.52 -13.31
C LYS A 239 -29.34 22.93 -14.47
N LEU A 240 -29.14 21.65 -14.77
CA LEU A 240 -29.90 20.96 -15.83
C LEU A 240 -31.39 20.85 -15.45
N ASP A 241 -31.68 20.52 -14.20
CA ASP A 241 -33.05 20.44 -13.69
C ASP A 241 -33.73 21.83 -13.69
N GLU A 242 -32.99 22.88 -13.36
CA GLU A 242 -33.47 24.26 -13.47
C GLU A 242 -33.77 24.65 -14.92
N GLU A 243 -32.84 24.39 -15.84
CA GLU A 243 -33.00 24.72 -17.27
C GLU A 243 -34.17 23.95 -17.89
N THR A 244 -34.32 22.66 -17.56
CA THR A 244 -35.44 21.85 -18.03
C THR A 244 -36.77 22.37 -17.50
N ARG A 245 -36.84 22.80 -16.23
CA ARG A 245 -38.05 23.44 -15.68
C ARG A 245 -38.39 24.73 -16.40
N VAL A 246 -37.42 25.64 -16.56
CA VAL A 246 -37.62 26.93 -17.26
C VAL A 246 -38.04 26.69 -18.71
N HIS A 247 -37.42 25.73 -19.39
CA HIS A 247 -37.79 25.35 -20.75
C HIS A 247 -39.24 24.85 -20.83
N MET A 248 -39.65 23.98 -19.89
CA MET A 248 -41.04 23.50 -19.83
C MET A 248 -42.03 24.64 -19.62
N GLU A 249 -41.74 25.58 -18.71
CA GLU A 249 -42.58 26.76 -18.47
C GLU A 249 -42.67 27.67 -19.70
N MET A 250 -41.54 27.92 -20.38
CA MET A 250 -41.50 28.70 -21.61
C MET A 250 -42.31 28.03 -22.73
N VAL A 251 -42.17 26.73 -22.91
CA VAL A 251 -42.93 25.97 -23.91
C VAL A 251 -44.42 26.00 -23.60
N SER A 252 -44.82 25.88 -22.33
CA SER A 252 -46.22 26.01 -21.91
C SER A 252 -46.76 27.39 -22.25
N PHE A 253 -46.05 28.46 -21.86
CA PHE A 253 -46.43 29.84 -22.15
C PHE A 253 -46.58 30.11 -23.65
N LEU A 254 -45.66 29.62 -24.48
CA LEU A 254 -45.74 29.76 -25.94
C LEU A 254 -46.94 29.01 -26.53
N LYS A 255 -47.24 27.80 -26.03
CA LYS A 255 -48.43 27.03 -26.43
C LYS A 255 -49.72 27.74 -26.04
N ASP A 256 -49.78 28.31 -24.84
CA ASP A 256 -50.94 29.07 -24.36
C ASP A 256 -51.16 30.34 -25.20
N ASN A 257 -50.08 31.03 -25.57
CA ASN A 257 -50.19 32.17 -26.49
C ASN A 257 -50.61 31.76 -27.90
N GLN A 258 -50.06 30.66 -28.42
CA GLN A 258 -50.42 30.15 -29.75
C GLN A 258 -51.90 29.76 -29.80
N THR A 259 -52.42 29.09 -28.77
CA THR A 259 -53.84 28.72 -28.66
C THR A 259 -54.72 29.97 -28.56
N SER A 260 -54.38 30.94 -27.70
CA SER A 260 -55.12 32.22 -27.61
C SER A 260 -55.14 33.01 -28.92
N LEU A 261 -54.03 33.03 -29.66
CA LEU A 261 -53.97 33.65 -30.98
C LEU A 261 -54.78 32.87 -32.02
N GLY A 262 -54.76 31.54 -31.96
CA GLY A 262 -55.61 30.66 -32.77
C GLY A 262 -57.10 30.94 -32.56
N GLU A 263 -57.54 31.01 -31.31
CA GLU A 263 -58.93 31.35 -30.95
C GLU A 263 -59.34 32.74 -31.46
N LYS A 264 -58.46 33.74 -31.34
CA LYS A 264 -58.72 35.08 -31.88
C LYS A 264 -58.81 35.07 -33.41
N LEU A 265 -57.95 34.31 -34.07
CA LEU A 265 -57.97 34.18 -35.53
C LEU A 265 -59.29 33.55 -35.99
N GLU A 266 -59.71 32.46 -35.34
CA GLU A 266 -60.97 31.77 -35.64
C GLU A 266 -62.18 32.69 -35.41
N TYR A 267 -62.21 33.43 -34.30
CA TYR A 267 -63.23 34.45 -34.04
C TYR A 267 -63.30 35.51 -35.15
N TRP A 268 -62.16 36.05 -35.59
CA TRP A 268 -62.14 37.05 -36.65
C TRP A 268 -62.54 36.45 -37.99
N MET A 269 -62.10 35.23 -38.31
CA MET A 269 -62.51 34.52 -39.52
C MET A 269 -64.03 34.33 -39.59
N GLU A 270 -64.64 33.80 -38.52
CA GLU A 270 -66.09 33.61 -38.46
C GLU A 270 -66.85 34.94 -38.61
N ARG A 271 -66.35 36.01 -37.97
CA ARG A 271 -66.92 37.35 -38.15
C ARG A 271 -66.79 37.86 -39.58
N TYR A 272 -65.63 37.72 -40.20
CA TYR A 272 -65.41 38.15 -41.59
C TYR A 272 -66.29 37.36 -42.57
N GLU A 273 -66.43 36.04 -42.38
CA GLU A 273 -67.32 35.19 -43.17
C GLU A 273 -68.77 35.67 -43.03
N LYS A 274 -69.25 35.86 -41.80
CA LYS A 274 -70.60 36.38 -41.53
C LYS A 274 -70.85 37.75 -42.14
N ASP A 275 -69.95 38.71 -41.94
CA ASP A 275 -70.08 40.05 -42.51
C ASP A 275 -70.07 39.98 -44.06
N THR A 276 -69.29 39.08 -44.65
CA THR A 276 -69.25 38.86 -46.10
C THR A 276 -70.54 38.24 -46.61
N GLU A 277 -71.09 37.25 -45.90
CA GLU A 277 -72.39 36.65 -46.20
C GLU A 277 -73.52 37.68 -46.12
N ASP A 278 -73.57 38.47 -45.04
CA ASP A 278 -74.55 39.55 -44.86
C ASP A 278 -74.45 40.57 -46.00
N LYS A 279 -73.24 41.00 -46.37
CA LYS A 279 -73.04 41.91 -47.51
C LYS A 279 -73.41 41.28 -48.85
N GLN A 280 -73.15 39.99 -49.04
CA GLN A 280 -73.55 39.26 -50.24
C GLN A 280 -75.08 39.15 -50.32
N GLN A 281 -75.77 38.94 -49.20
CA GLN A 281 -77.23 38.96 -49.11
C GLN A 281 -77.80 40.35 -49.41
N GLU A 282 -77.26 41.42 -48.82
CA GLU A 282 -77.62 42.81 -49.15
C GLU A 282 -77.44 43.09 -50.65
N LEU A 283 -76.31 42.69 -51.24
CA LEU A 283 -76.03 42.87 -52.65
C LEU A 283 -77.03 42.10 -53.53
N ASN A 284 -77.38 40.87 -53.15
CA ASN A 284 -78.38 40.07 -53.84
C ASN A 284 -79.78 40.70 -53.76
N THR A 285 -80.19 41.19 -52.60
CA THR A 285 -81.49 41.89 -52.45
C THR A 285 -81.53 43.18 -53.27
N LEU A 286 -80.44 43.97 -53.29
CA LEU A 286 -80.34 45.16 -54.14
C LEU A 286 -80.37 44.82 -55.63
N LYS A 287 -79.74 43.71 -56.05
CA LYS A 287 -79.83 43.20 -57.43
C LYS A 287 -81.28 42.85 -57.79
N ILE A 288 -81.99 42.12 -56.93
CA ILE A 288 -83.40 41.77 -57.11
C ILE A 288 -84.27 43.03 -57.19
N ASN A 289 -84.05 43.99 -56.29
CA ASN A 289 -84.77 45.27 -56.31
C ASN A 289 -84.48 46.07 -57.58
N LYS A 290 -83.23 46.11 -58.05
CA LYS A 290 -82.85 46.74 -59.31
C LYS A 290 -83.55 46.08 -60.50
N THR A 291 -83.57 44.74 -60.57
CA THR A 291 -84.27 44.02 -61.65
C THR A 291 -85.77 44.27 -61.61
N ASN A 292 -86.37 44.30 -60.41
CA ASN A 292 -87.80 44.59 -60.23
C ASN A 292 -88.14 46.03 -60.66
N ASN A 293 -87.35 47.01 -60.23
CA ASN A 293 -87.53 48.42 -60.62
C ASN A 293 -87.34 48.61 -62.14
N LEU A 294 -86.37 47.91 -62.74
CA LEU A 294 -86.18 47.93 -64.18
C LEU A 294 -87.39 47.35 -64.93
N ALA A 295 -87.94 46.24 -64.45
CA ALA A 295 -89.15 45.64 -65.00
C ALA A 295 -90.35 46.59 -64.87
N GLN A 296 -90.55 47.22 -63.71
CA GLN A 296 -91.59 48.22 -63.51
C GLN A 296 -91.42 49.43 -64.44
N LEU A 297 -90.20 49.93 -64.63
CA LEU A 297 -89.91 51.02 -65.58
C LEU A 297 -90.20 50.62 -67.02
N GLN A 298 -89.83 49.40 -67.42
CA GLN A 298 -90.15 48.87 -68.75
C GLN A 298 -91.66 48.76 -68.96
N ASP A 299 -92.40 48.27 -67.97
CA ASP A 299 -93.87 48.20 -68.01
C ASP A 299 -94.51 49.59 -68.09
N LEU A 300 -94.02 50.56 -67.31
CA LEU A 300 -94.46 51.95 -67.37
C LEU A 300 -94.16 52.57 -68.74
N ALA A 301 -92.95 52.39 -69.27
CA ALA A 301 -92.57 52.88 -70.58
C ALA A 301 -93.44 52.28 -71.69
N LYS A 302 -93.77 50.98 -71.59
CA LYS A 302 -94.72 50.32 -72.49
C LYS A 302 -96.10 50.95 -72.40
N LYS A 303 -96.64 51.14 -71.18
CA LYS A 303 -97.93 51.82 -70.96
C LYS A 303 -97.94 53.26 -71.49
N TYR A 304 -96.84 54.01 -71.36
CA TYR A 304 -96.71 55.36 -71.91
C TYR A 304 -96.75 55.34 -73.44
N ARG A 305 -96.00 54.44 -74.09
CA ARG A 305 -96.05 54.28 -75.56
C ARG A 305 -97.44 53.91 -76.05
N GLU A 306 -98.11 52.98 -75.37
CA GLU A 306 -99.50 52.60 -75.68
C GLU A 306 -100.44 53.81 -75.58
N ARG A 307 -100.34 54.62 -74.51
CA ARG A 307 -101.16 55.83 -74.34
C ARG A 307 -100.84 56.92 -75.36
N GLU A 308 -99.56 57.15 -75.64
CA GLU A 308 -99.11 58.12 -76.63
C GLU A 308 -99.62 57.73 -78.03
N GLN A 309 -99.56 56.45 -78.36
CA GLN A 309 -100.12 55.91 -79.59
C GLN A 309 -101.64 56.18 -79.67
N VAL A 310 -102.39 55.92 -78.58
CA VAL A 310 -103.83 56.26 -78.52
C VAL A 310 -104.08 57.78 -78.70
N ILE A 311 -103.23 58.65 -78.15
CA ILE A 311 -103.36 60.11 -78.34
C ILE A 311 -103.07 60.52 -79.78
N ILE A 312 -102.05 59.92 -80.41
CA ILE A 312 -101.71 60.17 -81.82
C ILE A 312 -102.88 59.71 -82.71
N GLU A 313 -103.43 58.53 -82.43
CA GLU A 313 -104.60 57.98 -83.12
C GLU A 313 -105.81 58.92 -82.98
N ASP A 314 -106.16 59.37 -81.76
CA ASP A 314 -107.25 60.34 -81.53
C ASP A 314 -107.01 61.70 -82.22
N ARG A 315 -105.76 62.19 -82.24
CA ARG A 315 -105.40 63.42 -82.97
C ARG A 315 -105.58 63.24 -84.49
N LEU A 316 -105.14 62.12 -85.03
CA LEU A 316 -105.27 61.80 -86.45
C LEU A 316 -106.75 61.64 -86.84
N GLU A 317 -107.54 60.97 -86.00
CA GLU A 317 -109.00 60.86 -86.18
C GLU A 317 -109.67 62.23 -86.18
N LYS A 318 -109.33 63.12 -85.23
CA LYS A 318 -109.85 64.49 -85.21
C LYS A 318 -109.44 65.31 -86.42
N GLU A 319 -108.20 65.18 -86.87
CA GLU A 319 -107.72 65.86 -88.09
C GLU A 319 -108.44 65.34 -89.34
N ASN A 320 -108.61 64.03 -89.46
CA ASN A 320 -109.36 63.40 -90.55
C ASN A 320 -110.83 63.86 -90.54
N LEU A 321 -111.45 63.97 -89.36
CA LEU A 321 -112.81 64.46 -89.20
C LEU A 321 -112.92 65.94 -89.62
N ARG A 322 -111.94 66.78 -89.27
CA ARG A 322 -111.88 68.18 -89.75
C ARG A 322 -111.76 68.25 -91.27
N LYS A 323 -110.86 67.48 -91.87
CA LYS A 323 -110.69 67.41 -93.34
C LYS A 323 -111.97 66.95 -94.03
N GLN A 324 -112.70 65.99 -93.45
CA GLN A 324 -114.02 65.58 -93.96
C GLN A 324 -115.03 66.74 -93.87
N LEU A 325 -115.10 67.45 -92.74
CA LEU A 325 -115.99 68.59 -92.58
C LEU A 325 -115.69 69.74 -93.56
N GLU A 326 -114.41 70.01 -93.82
CA GLU A 326 -113.98 71.03 -94.80
C GLU A 326 -114.38 70.63 -96.23
N LYS A 327 -114.23 69.36 -96.61
CA LYS A 327 -114.72 68.84 -97.89
C LYS A 327 -116.23 69.00 -98.01
N ASP A 328 -116.96 68.60 -96.98
CA ASP A 328 -118.42 68.74 -96.89
C ASP A 328 -118.89 70.20 -97.01
N LEU A 329 -118.13 71.15 -96.45
CA LEU A 329 -118.40 72.59 -96.58
C LEU A 329 -118.12 73.09 -98.00
N LEU A 330 -116.99 72.71 -98.59
CA LEU A 330 -116.66 73.05 -99.98
C LEU A 330 -117.68 72.49 -100.97
N GLU A 331 -118.16 71.26 -100.75
CA GLU A 331 -119.24 70.66 -101.54
C GLU A 331 -120.55 71.44 -101.39
N ARG A 332 -120.90 71.88 -100.15
CA ARG A 332 -122.07 72.74 -99.91
C ARG A 332 -121.93 74.13 -100.55
N ASP A 333 -120.75 74.72 -100.52
CA ASP A 333 -120.47 76.01 -101.16
C ASP A 333 -120.51 75.91 -102.68
N ALA A 334 -119.97 74.83 -103.25
CA ALA A 334 -120.12 74.53 -104.67
C ALA A 334 -121.59 74.35 -105.05
N ALA A 335 -122.36 73.60 -104.27
CA ALA A 335 -123.80 73.46 -104.46
C ALA A 335 -124.54 74.81 -104.37
N THR A 336 -124.15 75.69 -103.45
CA THR A 336 -124.73 77.03 -103.28
C THR A 336 -124.37 77.97 -104.44
N LYS A 337 -123.14 77.91 -104.96
CA LYS A 337 -122.72 78.65 -106.16
C LYS A 337 -123.48 78.18 -107.40
N ILE A 338 -123.70 76.88 -107.56
CA ILE A 338 -124.55 76.33 -108.64
C ILE A 338 -126.00 76.80 -108.49
N GLN A 339 -126.58 76.73 -107.28
CA GLN A 339 -127.95 77.18 -107.01
C GLN A 339 -128.14 78.69 -107.26
N SER A 340 -127.16 79.52 -106.89
CA SER A 340 -127.19 80.97 -107.08
C SER A 340 -126.96 81.39 -108.54
N TRP A 341 -126.09 80.71 -109.27
CA TRP A 341 -125.94 80.88 -110.73
C TRP A 341 -127.23 80.56 -111.48
N TRP A 342 -127.90 79.46 -111.14
CA TRP A 342 -129.19 79.09 -111.75
C TRP A 342 -130.29 80.11 -111.45
N ARG A 343 -130.43 80.56 -110.19
CA ARG A 343 -131.38 81.60 -109.79
C ARG A 343 -131.11 82.96 -110.47
N GLY A 344 -129.85 83.33 -110.68
CA GLY A 344 -129.48 84.55 -111.40
C GLY A 344 -129.70 84.48 -112.92
N SER A 345 -129.55 83.30 -113.53
CA SER A 345 -129.87 83.07 -114.95
C SER A 345 -131.38 83.15 -115.23
N LEU A 346 -132.22 82.68 -114.29
CA LEU A 346 -133.68 82.80 -114.36
C LEU A 346 -134.17 84.26 -114.39
N VAL A 347 -133.50 85.17 -113.68
CA VAL A 347 -133.88 86.60 -113.61
C VAL A 347 -133.49 87.38 -114.88
N ARG A 348 -132.41 87.00 -115.57
CA ARG A 348 -131.86 87.75 -116.72
C ARG A 348 -132.45 87.36 -118.08
N LYS A 349 -133.14 86.22 -118.20
CA LYS A 349 -133.72 85.72 -119.47
C LYS A 349 -135.26 85.82 -119.56
N GLY A 350 -135.95 86.41 -118.59
CA GLY A 350 -137.36 86.80 -118.74
C GLY A 350 -138.38 85.66 -118.89
N LEU A 351 -138.19 84.54 -118.18
CA LEU A 351 -139.17 83.46 -118.06
C LEU A 351 -139.54 83.27 -116.58
N GLY A 352 -140.79 83.61 -116.21
CA GLY A 352 -141.35 83.36 -114.87
C GLY A 352 -142.07 84.56 -114.23
N ALA A 353 -143.10 84.27 -113.42
CA ALA A 353 -144.17 85.18 -113.02
C ALA A 353 -143.71 86.42 -112.22
N TYR A 354 -143.80 87.62 -112.82
CA TYR A 354 -144.72 88.71 -112.41
C TYR A 354 -144.62 89.92 -113.36
N LYS A 355 -145.67 90.11 -114.19
CA LYS A 355 -145.98 91.30 -115.00
C LYS A 355 -146.96 92.20 -114.21
N LYS A 356 -146.91 93.51 -114.51
CA LYS A 356 -147.48 94.70 -113.83
C LYS A 356 -149.00 94.70 -113.51
N SER A 357 -149.43 95.29 -112.38
CA SER A 357 -150.21 96.56 -112.30
C SER A 357 -150.94 96.83 -110.95
N LYS A 358 -151.16 98.14 -110.68
CA LYS A 358 -152.22 98.85 -109.92
C LYS A 358 -152.19 99.02 -108.37
N LYS A 359 -151.88 100.27 -108.00
CA LYS A 359 -152.38 101.11 -106.88
C LYS A 359 -153.91 101.38 -107.00
N PRO A 360 -154.62 102.07 -106.06
CA PRO A 360 -154.35 102.46 -104.66
C PRO A 360 -155.53 101.99 -103.74
N LYS A 361 -155.61 102.11 -102.41
CA LYS A 361 -155.52 103.29 -101.55
C LYS A 361 -155.55 102.83 -100.07
N THR A 362 -154.74 103.53 -99.26
CA THR A 362 -155.01 104.07 -97.92
C THR A 362 -155.03 103.19 -96.66
N LYS A 363 -154.52 103.85 -95.59
CA LYS A 363 -154.51 103.56 -94.13
C LYS A 363 -153.33 102.70 -93.66
N GLU A 364 -152.13 103.28 -93.55
CA GLU A 364 -151.57 104.01 -92.39
C GLU A 364 -151.39 103.18 -91.11
N GLY A 365 -150.11 102.84 -90.86
CA GLY A 365 -149.46 102.84 -89.54
C GLY A 365 -149.71 101.66 -88.59
N LYS A 366 -148.90 100.57 -88.67
CA LYS A 366 -148.42 99.78 -87.51
C LYS A 366 -147.65 98.49 -87.87
N LYS A 367 -146.65 98.18 -87.02
CA LYS A 367 -146.12 96.85 -86.57
C LYS A 367 -145.54 95.90 -87.64
N GLY A 368 -144.47 95.15 -87.42
CA GLY A 368 -143.53 94.86 -86.33
C GLY A 368 -142.33 94.11 -86.99
N LYS A 369 -141.36 93.50 -86.35
CA LYS A 369 -141.13 93.06 -84.98
C LYS A 369 -139.65 92.64 -84.98
N ALA A 370 -138.79 93.42 -84.32
CA ALA A 370 -137.38 93.10 -84.15
C ALA A 370 -137.22 91.91 -83.20
N LYS A 371 -136.36 90.94 -83.55
CA LYS A 371 -135.88 89.89 -82.65
C LYS A 371 -134.49 89.42 -83.08
N GLY A 372 -133.47 90.03 -82.48
CA GLY A 372 -132.14 89.46 -82.37
C GLY A 372 -132.19 88.24 -81.44
N LYS A 373 -131.69 87.11 -81.94
CA LYS A 373 -131.60 85.79 -81.30
C LYS A 373 -130.13 85.61 -80.87
N LYS A 374 -129.72 85.38 -79.61
CA LYS A 374 -129.94 84.25 -78.66
C LYS A 374 -129.80 82.89 -79.36
N LYS A 375 -128.79 82.09 -79.05
CA LYS A 375 -128.55 81.41 -77.78
C LYS A 375 -127.11 80.92 -77.70
#